data_AF-A0A532EQ64-F1
#
_entry.id   AF-A0A532EQ64-F1
#
_cell.length_a   1.000
_cell.length_b   1.000
_cell.length_c   1.000
_cell.angle_alpha   90.00
_cell.angle_beta   90.00
_cell.angle_gamma   90.00
#
_symmetry.space_group_name_H-M   'P 1'
#
loop_
_entity.id
_entity.type
_entity.pdbx_description
1 polymer ?
#
loop_
_entity_poly.entity_id
_entity_poly.type
_entity_poly.pdbx_seq_one_letter_code
_entity_poly.pdbx_strand_id
1 'polypeptide(L)'
;MKRYTLEDMQQLASKRGGKCISNEYRGMNHRLHWRCGNGHEWFAIPSSIKGGHWCPRCYGNTPFTLMELSKIAASHGGHILSTKFDNRRSILQWRCAEGHEWHTSAQNVMAGHWCPVCGQSQPLSLETAMKAAIINGGRCLSESYANARSPLLWECKFGHRWRATLSKIRGGQWCRICRTKQTAAKLRLTLDEVQKRARQKGGICLATEYGGTAGTVLQFECAHQHRWWASPNTIQRSWCPYCAGKIVNLDDIQCIARERGGECISERYTNDHTKLSWQCRYGHKWDATPGSVKRGSWCPECSTGLGERLCRAFFESLFKADFSRAYPTWMKLGGRRKLQLDGYNEGLGIAFEHHGRYHFVVEGRYSKDATALARRQQLDTVKESLCRTHGVRLIIVPEIPTMLPVDKVREFVLARCSEVGITVPDPNATTNLMRAYAPDWWNYYNEMAIARGGRLLSKHYMGAGTKHQWSCMEGHIWESVPNSIQQGTWCPFCRGIRILDETKVTRLAELAEIANARGGKCLATEYVSCNTKVSWQCRVGHEWEATPRNVIANSSWCPYCWQARRGLRKGQRS
;
A
#
# COMPACT_ATOMS: atom_id res chain seq x y z
N MET A 1 20.45 8.26 29.63
CA MET A 1 19.24 9.09 29.85
C MET A 1 19.61 10.26 30.73
N LYS A 2 19.25 11.50 30.35
CA LYS A 2 19.51 12.70 31.18
C LYS A 2 18.61 12.63 32.44
N ARG A 3 19.20 12.66 33.63
CA ARG A 3 18.46 12.76 34.90
C ARG A 3 18.11 14.23 35.13
N TYR A 4 16.85 14.49 35.46
CA TYR A 4 16.33 15.83 35.74
C TYR A 4 16.18 16.02 37.25
N THR A 5 16.38 17.25 37.73
CA THR A 5 16.21 17.65 39.14
C THR A 5 15.00 18.56 39.33
N LEU A 6 14.67 18.88 40.59
CA LEU A 6 13.63 19.88 40.89
C LEU A 6 14.01 21.28 40.38
N GLU A 7 15.29 21.64 40.43
CA GLU A 7 15.81 22.91 39.91
C GLU A 7 15.59 23.03 38.40
N ASP A 8 15.75 21.93 37.65
CA ASP A 8 15.40 21.91 36.22
C ASP A 8 13.92 22.24 35.98
N MET A 9 13.03 21.81 36.88
CA MET A 9 11.59 22.07 36.78
C MET A 9 11.25 23.52 37.15
N GLN A 10 11.94 24.08 38.14
CA GLN A 10 11.83 25.48 38.50
C GLN A 10 12.32 26.39 37.36
N GLN A 11 13.48 26.07 36.76
CA GLN A 11 13.99 26.78 35.59
C GLN A 11 13.06 26.66 34.37
N LEU A 12 12.48 25.48 34.14
CA LEU A 12 11.49 25.25 33.09
C LEU A 12 10.25 26.13 33.29
N ALA A 13 9.80 26.29 34.54
CA ALA A 13 8.70 27.19 34.87
C ALA A 13 9.06 28.66 34.64
N SER A 14 10.25 29.10 35.07
CA SER A 14 10.73 30.47 34.89
C SER A 14 10.84 30.85 33.41
N LYS A 15 11.36 29.95 32.56
CA LYS A 15 11.42 30.16 31.10
C LYS A 15 10.05 30.35 30.45
N ARG A 16 8.99 29.85 31.08
CA ARG A 16 7.59 29.97 30.61
C ARG A 16 6.85 31.10 31.33
N GLY A 17 7.56 31.98 32.04
CA GLY A 17 6.99 33.12 32.76
C GLY A 17 6.14 32.69 33.97
N GLY A 18 6.52 31.62 34.67
CA GLY A 18 5.82 31.12 35.85
C GLY A 18 6.77 30.51 36.89
N LYS A 19 6.20 29.79 37.87
CA LYS A 19 6.92 29.14 38.97
C LYS A 19 6.43 27.70 39.16
N CYS A 20 7.36 26.78 39.44
CA CYS A 20 7.03 25.48 39.99
C CYS A 20 6.94 25.63 41.52
N ILE A 21 5.76 25.40 42.09
CA ILE A 21 5.48 25.56 43.53
C ILE A 21 5.87 24.29 44.31
N SER A 22 5.90 23.12 43.64
CA SER A 22 6.27 21.88 44.32
C SER A 22 7.70 21.93 44.88
N ASN A 23 7.84 21.40 46.10
CA ASN A 23 9.12 21.33 46.84
C ASN A 23 9.84 19.98 46.66
N GLU A 24 9.22 19.03 45.96
CA GLU A 24 9.76 17.68 45.76
C GLU A 24 9.57 17.23 44.31
N TYR A 25 10.58 16.58 43.73
CA TYR A 25 10.55 16.02 42.37
C TYR A 25 10.79 14.51 42.39
N ARG A 26 9.78 13.74 41.99
CA ARG A 26 9.80 12.26 41.96
C ARG A 26 9.93 11.67 40.55
N GLY A 27 10.06 12.51 39.52
CA GLY A 27 10.24 12.08 38.13
C GLY A 27 9.28 12.74 37.13
N MET A 28 9.54 12.51 35.83
CA MET A 28 8.88 13.20 34.71
C MET A 28 7.37 12.93 34.57
N ASN A 29 6.89 11.84 35.17
CA ASN A 29 5.50 11.40 35.11
C ASN A 29 4.74 11.65 36.42
N HIS A 30 5.37 12.27 37.43
CA HIS A 30 4.71 12.64 38.67
C HIS A 30 4.22 14.08 38.59
N ARG A 31 3.00 14.35 39.07
CA ARG A 31 2.43 15.70 38.97
C ARG A 31 3.20 16.66 39.88
N LEU A 32 3.48 17.84 39.35
CA LEU A 32 3.97 19.00 40.10
C LEU A 32 2.91 20.10 40.08
N HIS A 33 3.01 21.01 41.04
CA HIS A 33 2.18 22.19 41.17
C HIS A 33 2.87 23.38 40.48
N TRP A 34 2.16 24.05 39.57
CA TRP A 34 2.69 25.13 38.74
C TRP A 34 1.84 26.38 38.88
N ARG A 35 2.46 27.56 38.80
CA ARG A 35 1.80 28.88 38.75
C ARG A 35 2.29 29.66 37.54
N CYS A 36 1.41 30.29 36.76
CA CYS A 36 1.81 31.15 35.64
C CYS A 36 1.95 32.62 36.05
N GLY A 37 2.49 33.46 35.18
CA GLY A 37 2.64 34.90 35.41
C GLY A 37 1.34 35.66 35.69
N ASN A 38 0.20 35.12 35.22
CA ASN A 38 -1.13 35.66 35.52
C ASN A 38 -1.71 35.16 36.87
N GLY A 39 -0.92 34.43 37.68
CA GLY A 39 -1.31 33.96 39.01
C GLY A 39 -2.13 32.66 39.03
N HIS A 40 -2.44 32.05 37.88
CA HIS A 40 -3.19 30.79 37.85
C HIS A 40 -2.34 29.61 38.31
N GLU A 41 -2.92 28.77 39.17
CA GLU A 41 -2.30 27.57 39.71
C GLU A 41 -2.92 26.30 39.13
N TRP A 42 -2.09 25.30 38.79
CA TRP A 42 -2.57 24.01 38.30
C TRP A 42 -1.56 22.87 38.52
N PHE A 43 -2.07 21.63 38.53
CA PHE A 43 -1.24 20.43 38.66
C PHE A 43 -1.04 19.73 37.31
N ALA A 44 0.21 19.56 36.89
CA ALA A 44 0.57 18.91 35.63
C ALA A 44 1.86 18.09 35.75
N ILE A 45 2.02 17.09 34.88
CA ILE A 45 3.27 16.30 34.83
C ILE A 45 4.36 17.07 34.05
N PRO A 46 5.63 17.03 34.51
CA PRO A 46 6.77 17.65 33.85
C PRO A 46 6.96 17.34 32.37
N SER A 47 6.73 16.10 31.95
CA SER A 47 6.86 15.68 30.55
C SER A 47 5.91 16.44 29.62
N SER A 48 4.68 16.70 30.06
CA SER A 48 3.67 17.48 29.33
C SER A 48 4.06 18.95 29.23
N ILE A 49 4.56 19.52 30.33
CA ILE A 49 5.07 20.90 30.36
C ILE A 49 6.26 21.07 29.41
N LYS A 50 7.20 20.13 29.44
CA LYS A 50 8.33 20.10 28.51
C LYS A 50 7.88 19.95 27.05
N GLY A 51 6.84 19.16 26.80
CA GLY A 51 6.21 18.95 25.49
C GLY A 51 5.47 20.16 24.91
N GLY A 52 5.38 21.28 25.65
CA GLY A 52 4.84 22.55 25.13
C GLY A 52 3.48 22.94 25.70
N HIS A 53 2.84 22.09 26.49
CA HIS A 53 1.60 22.44 27.19
C HIS A 53 1.92 23.34 28.39
N TRP A 54 1.10 24.37 28.62
CA TRP A 54 1.27 25.32 29.72
C TRP A 54 -0.07 25.57 30.43
N CYS A 55 -0.22 26.73 31.06
CA CYS A 55 -1.40 27.11 31.83
C CYS A 55 -2.69 26.88 31.02
N PRO A 56 -3.58 25.97 31.44
CA PRO A 56 -4.80 25.63 30.70
C PRO A 56 -5.79 26.80 30.66
N ARG A 57 -5.69 27.75 31.61
CA ARG A 57 -6.49 28.98 31.61
C ARG A 57 -5.95 30.06 30.68
N CYS A 58 -4.66 30.01 30.33
CA CYS A 58 -4.05 30.93 29.37
C CYS A 58 -3.92 30.33 27.96
N TYR A 59 -4.16 29.02 27.79
CA TYR A 59 -4.05 28.33 26.51
C TYR A 59 -5.07 28.91 25.51
N GLY A 60 -4.56 29.45 24.39
CA GLY A 60 -5.37 30.11 23.35
C GLY A 60 -5.56 31.63 23.52
N ASN A 61 -5.08 32.23 24.61
CA ASN A 61 -5.07 33.68 24.82
C ASN A 61 -3.63 34.17 24.95
N THR A 62 -3.05 34.75 23.89
CA THR A 62 -1.90 35.64 24.09
C THR A 62 -2.35 36.80 25.00
N PRO A 63 -1.69 37.04 26.15
CA PRO A 63 -2.11 38.06 27.09
C PRO A 63 -1.94 39.42 26.41
N PHE A 64 -3.06 40.03 26.03
CA PHE A 64 -3.12 41.43 25.62
C PHE A 64 -3.33 42.25 26.90
N THR A 65 -2.57 43.30 27.11
CA THR A 65 -2.68 44.17 28.29
C THR A 65 -3.59 45.37 28.01
N LEU A 66 -4.14 46.01 29.05
CA LEU A 66 -4.84 47.29 28.92
C LEU A 66 -3.97 48.35 28.21
N MET A 67 -2.65 48.29 28.41
CA MET A 67 -1.69 49.17 27.75
C MET A 67 -1.65 48.96 26.23
N GLU A 68 -1.77 47.73 25.74
CA GLU A 68 -1.82 47.44 24.31
C GLU A 68 -3.18 47.81 23.69
N LEU A 69 -4.28 47.61 24.42
CA LEU A 69 -5.60 48.08 23.99
C LEU A 69 -5.69 49.62 23.94
N SER A 70 -5.02 50.31 24.87
CA SER A 70 -4.86 51.76 24.85
C SER A 70 -4.10 52.25 23.62
N LYS A 71 -3.03 51.55 23.21
CA LYS A 71 -2.31 51.86 21.96
C LYS A 71 -3.18 51.67 20.72
N ILE A 72 -4.00 50.61 20.67
CA ILE A 72 -4.95 50.40 19.56
C ILE A 72 -5.99 51.53 19.53
N ALA A 73 -6.55 51.89 20.68
CA ALA A 73 -7.49 53.01 20.77
C ALA A 73 -6.86 54.32 20.28
N ALA A 74 -5.61 54.61 20.69
CA ALA A 74 -4.86 55.78 20.26
C ALA A 74 -4.60 55.78 18.74
N SER A 75 -4.32 54.62 18.14
CA SER A 75 -4.14 54.50 16.69
C SER A 75 -5.40 54.84 15.88
N HIS A 76 -6.59 54.71 16.49
CA HIS A 76 -7.86 55.14 15.93
C HIS A 76 -8.32 56.52 16.43
N GLY A 77 -7.41 57.31 17.01
CA GLY A 77 -7.68 58.66 17.51
C GLY A 77 -8.54 58.72 18.77
N GLY A 78 -8.66 57.62 19.53
CA GLY A 78 -9.48 57.57 20.74
C GLY A 78 -8.75 56.99 21.94
N HIS A 79 -9.51 56.71 23.00
CA HIS A 79 -8.99 56.11 24.22
C HIS A 79 -9.99 55.15 24.84
N ILE A 80 -9.45 54.21 25.61
CA ILE A 80 -10.22 53.29 26.43
C ILE A 80 -10.57 53.98 27.77
N LEU A 81 -11.82 53.87 28.20
CA LEU A 81 -12.30 54.43 29.48
C LEU A 81 -12.35 53.36 30.59
N SER A 82 -12.48 52.08 30.23
CA SER A 82 -12.49 50.99 31.21
C SER A 82 -11.11 50.70 31.80
N THR A 83 -11.06 50.50 33.11
CA THR A 83 -9.83 50.25 33.89
C THR A 83 -9.61 48.78 34.25
N LYS A 84 -10.57 47.90 33.97
CA LYS A 84 -10.50 46.45 34.22
C LYS A 84 -10.61 45.67 32.91
N PHE A 85 -9.71 44.71 32.71
CA PHE A 85 -9.67 43.84 31.54
C PHE A 85 -9.35 42.41 31.95
N ASP A 86 -10.30 41.50 31.76
CA ASP A 86 -10.13 40.10 32.12
C ASP A 86 -9.72 39.26 30.91
N ASN A 87 -10.36 39.49 29.75
CA ASN A 87 -10.07 38.76 28.52
C ASN A 87 -10.60 39.49 27.28
N ARG A 88 -10.28 38.97 26.08
CA ARG A 88 -10.65 39.60 24.79
C ARG A 88 -12.15 39.78 24.57
N ARG A 89 -13.00 39.02 25.28
CA ARG A 89 -14.45 39.15 25.20
C ARG A 89 -15.02 40.15 26.21
N SER A 90 -14.21 40.66 27.14
CA SER A 90 -14.60 41.72 28.06
C SER A 90 -15.14 42.90 27.27
N ILE A 91 -16.35 43.33 27.64
CA ILE A 91 -16.98 44.54 27.13
C ILE A 91 -16.32 45.72 27.84
N LEU A 92 -15.70 46.60 27.05
CA LEU A 92 -15.01 47.79 27.53
C LEU A 92 -15.69 49.02 26.95
N GLN A 93 -15.56 50.14 27.65
CA GLN A 93 -16.02 51.44 27.23
C GLN A 93 -14.89 52.17 26.50
N TRP A 94 -15.22 52.75 25.35
CA TRP A 94 -14.29 53.40 24.43
C TRP A 94 -14.81 54.78 24.09
N ARG A 95 -13.92 55.73 23.80
CA ARG A 95 -14.24 57.06 23.28
C ARG A 95 -13.41 57.37 22.04
N CYS A 96 -14.02 57.91 20.98
CA CYS A 96 -13.29 58.32 19.76
C CYS A 96 -12.89 59.80 19.81
N ALA A 97 -12.14 60.26 18.79
CA ALA A 97 -11.71 61.67 18.64
C ALA A 97 -12.89 62.65 18.66
N GLU A 98 -14.00 62.28 18.02
CA GLU A 98 -15.23 63.09 17.94
C GLU A 98 -16.06 63.05 19.24
N GLY A 99 -15.55 62.43 20.32
CA GLY A 99 -16.18 62.41 21.63
C GLY A 99 -17.26 61.35 21.82
N HIS A 100 -17.58 60.53 20.80
CA HIS A 100 -18.58 59.47 20.94
C HIS A 100 -18.08 58.35 21.85
N GLU A 101 -18.93 57.94 22.79
CA GLU A 101 -18.68 56.82 23.70
C GLU A 101 -19.51 55.60 23.33
N TRP A 102 -18.90 54.41 23.39
CA TRP A 102 -19.62 53.16 23.18
C TRP A 102 -19.01 52.01 23.97
N HIS A 103 -19.83 50.96 24.14
CA HIS A 103 -19.43 49.71 24.77
C HIS A 103 -19.30 48.61 23.71
N THR A 104 -18.15 47.96 23.64
CA THR A 104 -17.95 46.78 22.79
C THR A 104 -16.81 45.92 23.31
N SER A 105 -16.71 44.69 22.82
CA SER A 105 -15.64 43.79 23.23
C SER A 105 -14.28 44.25 22.72
N ALA A 106 -13.22 44.00 23.50
CA ALA A 106 -11.84 44.22 23.03
C ALA A 106 -11.54 43.48 21.72
N GLN A 107 -12.12 42.30 21.52
CA GLN A 107 -12.01 41.52 20.30
C GLN A 107 -12.51 42.27 19.06
N ASN A 108 -13.64 42.98 19.16
CA ASN A 108 -14.19 43.71 18.02
C ASN A 108 -13.30 44.90 17.60
N VAL A 109 -12.76 45.61 18.60
CA VAL A 109 -11.81 46.70 18.37
C VAL A 109 -10.51 46.18 17.76
N MET A 110 -9.96 45.08 18.30
CA MET A 110 -8.77 44.41 17.72
C MET A 110 -9.00 43.91 16.29
N ALA A 111 -10.24 43.60 15.92
CA ALA A 111 -10.62 43.20 14.56
C ALA A 111 -10.84 44.39 13.60
N GLY A 112 -10.64 45.64 14.07
CA GLY A 112 -10.74 46.85 13.26
C GLY A 112 -12.12 47.49 13.22
N HIS A 113 -13.09 47.00 14.02
CA HIS A 113 -14.39 47.66 14.17
C HIS A 113 -14.28 48.80 15.19
N TRP A 114 -14.45 50.03 14.72
CA TRP A 114 -14.33 51.23 15.55
C TRP A 114 -15.69 51.91 15.81
N CYS A 115 -15.67 53.22 16.11
CA CYS A 115 -16.81 54.03 16.52
C CYS A 115 -18.04 53.80 15.62
N PRO A 116 -19.16 53.32 16.18
CA PRO A 116 -20.36 52.99 15.42
C PRO A 116 -21.10 54.22 14.87
N VAL A 117 -20.81 55.41 15.39
CA VAL A 117 -21.39 56.68 14.93
C VAL A 117 -20.57 57.24 13.76
N CYS A 118 -19.25 57.38 13.93
CA CYS A 118 -18.36 57.83 12.86
C CYS A 118 -18.28 56.82 11.68
N GLY A 119 -18.51 55.53 11.94
CA GLY A 119 -18.51 54.46 10.95
C GLY A 119 -19.77 54.36 10.09
N GLN A 120 -20.83 55.14 10.37
CA GLN A 120 -22.00 55.18 9.50
C GLN A 120 -21.67 55.95 8.22
N SER A 121 -21.44 55.23 7.13
CA SER A 121 -21.35 55.84 5.80
C SER A 121 -22.70 56.47 5.44
N GLN A 122 -22.65 57.68 4.87
CA GLN A 122 -23.79 58.41 4.27
C GLN A 122 -24.76 57.45 3.55
N PRO A 123 -26.09 57.61 3.71
CA PRO A 123 -27.07 56.71 3.13
C PRO A 123 -26.92 56.66 1.61
N LEU A 124 -26.72 55.45 1.10
CA LEU A 124 -26.67 55.17 -0.33
C LEU A 124 -27.98 55.64 -0.97
N SER A 125 -27.92 56.48 -2.00
CA SER A 125 -29.10 57.00 -2.71
C SER A 125 -29.23 56.44 -4.12
N LEU A 126 -30.43 56.55 -4.71
CA LEU A 126 -30.63 56.21 -6.13
C LEU A 126 -29.74 57.08 -7.04
N GLU A 127 -29.52 58.33 -6.67
CA GLU A 127 -28.59 59.23 -7.37
C GLU A 127 -27.14 58.69 -7.37
N THR A 128 -26.71 58.08 -6.24
CA THR A 128 -25.40 57.42 -6.14
C THR A 128 -25.32 56.22 -7.08
N ALA A 129 -26.41 55.48 -7.24
CA ALA A 129 -26.48 54.38 -8.21
C ALA A 129 -26.42 54.87 -9.65
N MET A 130 -27.12 55.94 -10.00
CA MET A 130 -27.08 56.55 -11.33
C MET A 130 -25.67 57.03 -11.69
N LYS A 131 -24.99 57.74 -10.78
CA LYS A 131 -23.60 58.16 -10.97
C LYS A 131 -22.65 56.99 -11.18
N ALA A 132 -22.79 55.93 -10.38
CA ALA A 132 -21.98 54.72 -10.53
C ALA A 132 -22.21 54.03 -11.89
N ALA A 133 -23.42 54.09 -12.45
CA ALA A 133 -23.70 53.54 -13.76
C ALA A 133 -22.98 54.31 -14.88
N ILE A 134 -23.04 55.65 -14.82
CA ILE A 134 -22.39 56.53 -15.80
C ILE A 134 -20.88 56.32 -15.82
N ILE A 135 -20.24 56.26 -14.64
CA ILE A 135 -18.80 56.00 -14.51
C ILE A 135 -18.39 54.68 -15.18
N ASN A 136 -19.22 53.65 -15.08
CA ASN A 136 -18.95 52.35 -15.68
C ASN A 136 -19.43 52.25 -17.15
N GLY A 137 -19.82 53.37 -17.76
CA GLY A 137 -20.27 53.43 -19.16
C GLY A 137 -21.58 52.68 -19.38
N GLY A 138 -22.60 52.96 -18.56
CA GLY A 138 -23.96 52.48 -18.77
C GLY A 138 -24.98 53.23 -17.91
N ARG A 139 -26.14 52.60 -17.64
CA ARG A 139 -27.26 53.24 -16.94
C ARG A 139 -27.89 52.33 -15.88
N CYS A 140 -28.37 52.96 -14.81
CA CYS A 140 -29.25 52.33 -13.83
C CYS A 140 -30.70 52.49 -14.33
N LEU A 141 -31.42 51.39 -14.47
CA LEU A 141 -32.79 51.33 -14.97
C LEU A 141 -33.83 51.25 -13.84
N SER A 142 -33.40 51.18 -12.59
CA SER A 142 -34.31 51.18 -11.44
C SER A 142 -34.78 52.60 -11.11
N GLU A 143 -36.08 52.77 -10.90
CA GLU A 143 -36.73 54.04 -10.54
C GLU A 143 -36.80 54.28 -9.02
N SER A 144 -36.53 53.25 -8.22
CA SER A 144 -36.52 53.34 -6.75
C SER A 144 -35.38 52.53 -6.14
N TYR A 145 -34.93 52.96 -4.96
CA TYR A 145 -33.90 52.28 -4.16
C TYR A 145 -34.39 52.08 -2.74
N ALA A 146 -34.78 50.85 -2.42
CA ALA A 146 -35.37 50.54 -1.12
C ALA A 146 -34.32 50.45 0.00
N ASN A 147 -33.18 49.77 -0.22
CA ASN A 147 -32.07 49.68 0.74
C ASN A 147 -30.80 49.06 0.12
N ALA A 148 -29.70 49.00 0.90
CA ALA A 148 -28.39 48.48 0.49
C ALA A 148 -28.35 47.02 0.02
N ARG A 149 -29.35 46.21 0.38
CA ARG A 149 -29.45 44.81 -0.03
C ARG A 149 -30.34 44.64 -1.26
N SER A 150 -31.12 45.65 -1.61
CA SER A 150 -32.01 45.61 -2.78
C SER A 150 -31.20 45.69 -4.09
N PRO A 151 -31.34 44.70 -4.98
CA PRO A 151 -30.67 44.74 -6.27
C PRO A 151 -31.36 45.76 -7.18
N LEU A 152 -30.54 46.59 -7.84
CA LEU A 152 -30.98 47.50 -8.90
C LEU A 152 -30.78 46.85 -10.26
N LEU A 153 -31.54 47.31 -11.25
CA LEU A 153 -31.42 46.89 -12.64
C LEU A 153 -30.41 47.81 -13.34
N TRP A 154 -29.43 47.21 -14.00
CA TRP A 154 -28.33 47.90 -14.66
C TRP A 154 -28.29 47.52 -16.14
N GLU A 155 -27.82 48.45 -16.98
CA GLU A 155 -27.54 48.22 -18.39
C GLU A 155 -26.17 48.79 -18.75
N CYS A 156 -25.32 48.03 -19.45
CA CYS A 156 -24.02 48.55 -19.93
C CYS A 156 -24.15 49.16 -21.32
N LYS A 157 -23.11 49.87 -21.81
CA LYS A 157 -23.07 50.45 -23.16
C LYS A 157 -23.34 49.49 -24.32
N PHE A 158 -23.21 48.18 -24.11
CA PHE A 158 -23.49 47.15 -25.11
C PHE A 158 -24.92 46.57 -25.00
N GLY A 159 -25.79 47.18 -24.18
CA GLY A 159 -27.18 46.78 -24.02
C GLY A 159 -27.43 45.57 -23.11
N HIS A 160 -26.40 44.98 -22.51
CA HIS A 160 -26.60 43.87 -21.57
C HIS A 160 -27.25 44.36 -20.28
N ARG A 161 -28.34 43.70 -19.86
CA ARG A 161 -29.09 44.03 -18.65
C ARG A 161 -28.85 43.01 -17.54
N TRP A 162 -28.67 43.45 -16.30
CA TRP A 162 -28.53 42.55 -15.15
C TRP A 162 -29.00 43.19 -13.84
N ARG A 163 -29.31 42.36 -12.84
CA ARG A 163 -29.64 42.79 -11.48
C ARG A 163 -28.44 42.64 -10.56
N ALA A 164 -28.07 43.71 -9.84
CA ALA A 164 -26.98 43.69 -8.86
C ALA A 164 -27.17 44.78 -7.80
N THR A 165 -26.59 44.59 -6.62
CA THR A 165 -26.60 45.63 -5.57
C THR A 165 -25.58 46.72 -5.86
N LEU A 166 -25.86 47.95 -5.40
CA LEU A 166 -24.97 49.11 -5.58
C LEU A 166 -23.55 48.87 -5.02
N SER A 167 -23.44 48.13 -3.91
CA SER A 167 -22.16 47.75 -3.31
C SER A 167 -21.29 46.92 -4.29
N LYS A 168 -21.87 45.98 -5.05
CA LYS A 168 -21.12 45.16 -6.02
C LYS A 168 -20.64 45.99 -7.21
N ILE A 169 -21.46 46.93 -7.67
CA ILE A 169 -21.08 47.87 -8.74
C ILE A 169 -19.90 48.74 -8.30
N ARG A 170 -19.97 49.33 -7.10
CA ARG A 170 -18.89 50.14 -6.54
C ARG A 170 -17.62 49.33 -6.27
N GLY A 171 -17.76 48.04 -5.97
CA GLY A 171 -16.65 47.09 -5.84
C GLY A 171 -16.03 46.61 -7.17
N GLY A 172 -16.36 47.24 -8.30
CA GLY A 172 -15.78 46.94 -9.62
C GLY A 172 -16.44 45.76 -10.37
N GLN A 173 -17.55 45.22 -9.86
CA GLN A 173 -18.29 44.16 -10.55
C GLN A 173 -19.39 44.74 -11.43
N TRP A 174 -19.01 45.26 -12.60
CA TRP A 174 -19.92 45.85 -13.58
C TRP A 174 -20.68 44.80 -14.41
N CYS A 175 -20.37 44.67 -15.70
CA CYS A 175 -21.07 43.75 -16.60
C CYS A 175 -20.34 42.40 -16.71
N ARG A 176 -20.96 41.32 -16.19
CA ARG A 176 -20.43 39.96 -16.29
C ARG A 176 -20.18 39.53 -17.73
N ILE A 177 -21.11 39.83 -18.65
CA ILE A 177 -21.00 39.39 -20.05
C ILE A 177 -19.81 40.05 -20.74
N CYS A 178 -19.64 41.38 -20.57
CA CYS A 178 -18.50 42.10 -21.12
C CYS A 178 -17.18 41.63 -20.51
N ARG A 179 -17.15 41.41 -19.18
CA ARG A 179 -15.97 40.87 -18.48
C ARG A 179 -15.59 39.50 -19.04
N THR A 180 -16.55 38.58 -19.18
CA THR A 180 -16.30 37.24 -19.73
C THR A 180 -15.80 37.31 -21.19
N LYS A 181 -16.37 38.17 -22.04
CA LYS A 181 -15.91 38.36 -23.43
C LYS A 181 -14.48 38.92 -23.49
N GLN A 182 -14.13 39.90 -22.66
CA GLN A 182 -12.79 40.47 -22.60
C GLN A 182 -11.75 39.48 -22.04
N THR A 183 -12.12 38.68 -21.03
CA THR A 183 -11.27 37.61 -20.49
C THR A 183 -11.07 36.47 -21.50
N ALA A 184 -12.12 36.08 -22.24
CA ALA A 184 -12.04 35.08 -23.29
C ALA A 184 -11.18 35.53 -24.48
N ALA A 185 -11.25 36.81 -24.88
CA ALA A 185 -10.41 37.36 -25.94
C ALA A 185 -8.92 37.40 -25.58
N LYS A 186 -8.58 37.69 -24.31
CA LYS A 186 -7.19 37.65 -23.80
C LYS A 186 -6.60 36.23 -23.65
N LEU A 187 -7.43 35.19 -23.68
CA LEU A 187 -7.04 33.78 -23.46
C LEU A 187 -7.02 32.93 -24.72
N ARG A 188 -7.33 33.49 -25.90
CA ARG A 188 -7.31 32.76 -27.17
C ARG A 188 -5.87 32.50 -27.59
N LEU A 189 -5.38 31.30 -27.31
CA LEU A 189 -4.18 30.78 -27.99
C LEU A 189 -4.43 30.74 -29.51
N THR A 190 -3.43 31.07 -30.31
CA THR A 190 -3.52 30.89 -31.76
C THR A 190 -3.16 29.45 -32.14
N LEU A 191 -3.61 28.98 -33.32
CA LEU A 191 -3.22 27.65 -33.82
C LEU A 191 -1.69 27.54 -33.95
N ASP A 192 -1.03 28.61 -34.40
CA ASP A 192 0.43 28.71 -34.50
C ASP A 192 1.13 28.47 -33.16
N GLU A 193 0.61 29.06 -32.08
CA GLU A 193 1.16 28.85 -30.73
C GLU A 193 1.00 27.39 -30.28
N VAL A 194 -0.11 26.75 -30.61
CA VAL A 194 -0.35 25.33 -30.30
C VAL A 194 0.58 24.42 -31.10
N GLN A 195 0.74 24.69 -32.39
CA GLN A 195 1.67 23.95 -33.26
C GLN A 195 3.12 24.12 -32.80
N LYS A 196 3.53 25.33 -32.40
CA LYS A 196 4.87 25.59 -31.85
C LYS A 196 5.11 24.80 -30.56
N ARG A 197 4.13 24.75 -29.65
CA ARG A 197 4.20 23.93 -28.42
C ARG A 197 4.32 22.44 -28.70
N ALA A 198 3.60 21.95 -29.72
CA ALA A 198 3.69 20.55 -30.12
C ALA A 198 5.10 20.20 -30.58
N ARG A 199 5.71 21.05 -31.43
CA ARG A 199 7.10 20.89 -31.90
C ARG A 199 8.10 20.89 -30.75
N GLN A 200 7.95 21.81 -29.79
CA GLN A 200 8.82 21.87 -28.60
C GLN A 200 8.77 20.62 -27.72
N LYS A 201 7.65 19.87 -27.75
CA LYS A 201 7.49 18.61 -27.01
C LYS A 201 7.85 17.38 -27.84
N GLY A 202 8.48 17.56 -29.00
CA GLY A 202 8.93 16.46 -29.85
C GLY A 202 7.78 15.78 -30.59
N GLY A 203 6.83 16.56 -31.12
CA GLY A 203 5.78 16.05 -32.00
C GLY A 203 5.09 17.14 -32.81
N ILE A 204 3.93 16.84 -33.37
CA ILE A 204 3.18 17.75 -34.26
C ILE A 204 1.71 17.84 -33.85
N CYS A 205 1.12 19.01 -34.07
CA CYS A 205 -0.33 19.18 -34.05
C CYS A 205 -0.82 19.01 -35.49
N LEU A 206 -1.77 18.09 -35.70
CA LEU A 206 -2.30 17.75 -37.02
C LEU A 206 -3.47 18.65 -37.45
N ALA A 207 -3.90 19.56 -36.57
CA ALA A 207 -5.00 20.47 -36.87
C ALA A 207 -4.58 21.60 -37.82
N THR A 208 -5.43 21.85 -38.82
CA THR A 208 -5.32 22.95 -39.78
C THR A 208 -6.16 24.18 -39.38
N GLU A 209 -7.12 24.02 -38.46
CA GLU A 209 -7.97 25.10 -37.95
C GLU A 209 -8.15 25.02 -36.43
N TYR A 210 -8.23 26.17 -35.74
CA TYR A 210 -8.51 26.26 -34.30
C TYR A 210 -9.59 27.31 -34.00
N GLY A 211 -10.77 26.85 -33.57
CA GLY A 211 -11.91 27.71 -33.22
C GLY A 211 -11.75 28.54 -31.94
N GLY A 212 -10.59 28.50 -31.27
CA GLY A 212 -10.26 29.42 -30.17
C GLY A 212 -11.08 29.24 -28.89
N THR A 213 -11.69 28.08 -28.66
CA THR A 213 -12.39 27.78 -27.40
C THR A 213 -11.57 26.81 -26.53
N ALA A 214 -11.57 27.04 -25.22
CA ALA A 214 -10.75 26.29 -24.25
C ALA A 214 -11.11 24.79 -24.15
N GLY A 215 -12.22 24.36 -24.76
CA GLY A 215 -12.67 22.96 -24.80
C GLY A 215 -12.46 22.26 -26.16
N THR A 216 -11.97 22.96 -27.19
CA THR A 216 -11.72 22.30 -28.49
C THR A 216 -10.54 21.34 -28.36
N VAL A 217 -10.78 20.07 -28.70
CA VAL A 217 -9.74 19.04 -28.78
C VAL A 217 -9.13 19.03 -30.17
N LEU A 218 -7.81 18.96 -30.23
CA LEU A 218 -7.02 18.87 -31.45
C LEU A 218 -6.26 17.54 -31.45
N GLN A 219 -5.96 17.05 -32.65
CA GLN A 219 -5.20 15.81 -32.81
C GLN A 219 -3.70 16.12 -32.80
N PHE A 220 -2.94 15.34 -32.05
CA PHE A 220 -1.49 15.44 -31.91
C PHE A 220 -0.83 14.10 -32.24
N GLU A 221 0.41 14.16 -32.71
CA GLU A 221 1.28 13.01 -32.95
C GLU A 221 2.64 13.25 -32.27
N CYS A 222 3.18 12.27 -31.54
CA CYS A 222 4.50 12.37 -30.90
C CYS A 222 5.59 11.71 -31.77
N ALA A 223 6.87 11.88 -31.38
CA ALA A 223 8.01 11.24 -32.05
C ALA A 223 7.92 9.71 -32.12
N HIS A 224 7.19 9.06 -31.21
CA HIS A 224 6.91 7.61 -31.25
C HIS A 224 5.67 7.27 -32.10
N GLN A 225 5.19 8.19 -32.95
CA GLN A 225 4.05 8.03 -33.87
C GLN A 225 2.69 7.74 -33.20
N HIS A 226 2.59 7.90 -31.87
CA HIS A 226 1.30 7.80 -31.20
C HIS A 226 0.43 9.00 -31.53
N ARG A 227 -0.82 8.76 -31.93
CA ARG A 227 -1.82 9.79 -32.23
C ARG A 227 -2.86 9.87 -31.12
N TRP A 228 -3.16 11.07 -30.63
CA TRP A 228 -4.21 11.28 -29.62
C TRP A 228 -4.91 12.62 -29.76
N TRP A 229 -6.08 12.71 -29.15
CA TRP A 229 -6.86 13.95 -29.06
C TRP A 229 -6.68 14.59 -27.70
N ALA A 230 -6.37 15.89 -27.68
CA ALA A 230 -6.22 16.65 -26.45
C ALA A 230 -6.57 18.13 -26.65
N SER A 231 -6.89 18.86 -25.58
CA SER A 231 -7.02 20.31 -25.67
C SER A 231 -5.64 20.99 -25.66
N PRO A 232 -5.50 22.21 -26.23
CA PRO A 232 -4.29 23.04 -26.10
C PRO A 232 -3.82 23.26 -24.65
N ASN A 233 -4.75 23.28 -23.69
CA ASN A 233 -4.43 23.41 -22.27
C ASN A 233 -3.90 22.10 -21.67
N THR A 234 -4.39 20.95 -22.14
CA THR A 234 -3.92 19.63 -21.71
C THR A 234 -2.47 19.41 -22.10
N ILE A 235 -2.09 19.74 -23.33
CA ILE A 235 -0.71 19.58 -23.82
C ILE A 235 0.31 20.45 -23.07
N GLN A 236 -0.14 21.53 -22.41
CA GLN A 236 0.72 22.36 -21.58
C GLN A 236 1.20 21.61 -20.33
N ARG A 237 0.35 20.75 -19.74
CA ARG A 237 0.64 20.03 -18.49
C ARG A 237 1.17 18.61 -18.73
N SER A 238 0.74 17.96 -19.81
CA SER A 238 1.09 16.57 -20.13
C SER A 238 1.11 16.34 -21.64
N TRP A 239 2.07 15.58 -22.16
CA TRP A 239 2.25 15.42 -23.60
C TRP A 239 1.56 14.18 -24.18
N CYS A 240 2.32 13.13 -24.50
CA CYS A 240 1.81 11.89 -25.06
C CYS A 240 1.36 10.94 -23.94
N PRO A 241 0.08 10.57 -23.86
CA PRO A 241 -0.41 9.65 -22.82
C PRO A 241 0.08 8.20 -23.02
N TYR A 242 0.43 7.80 -24.23
CA TYR A 242 1.04 6.50 -24.53
C TYR A 242 2.48 6.42 -23.99
N CYS A 243 3.33 7.41 -24.32
CA CYS A 243 4.71 7.47 -23.80
C CYS A 243 4.76 7.67 -22.27
N ALA A 244 3.73 8.28 -21.70
CA ALA A 244 3.58 8.43 -20.25
C ALA A 244 3.04 7.17 -19.55
N GLY A 245 2.80 6.08 -20.28
CA GLY A 245 2.27 4.81 -19.74
C GLY A 245 0.81 4.90 -19.26
N LYS A 246 0.07 5.94 -19.66
CA LYS A 246 -1.33 6.18 -19.25
C LYS A 246 -2.35 5.57 -20.19
N ILE A 247 -1.99 5.36 -21.45
CA ILE A 247 -2.82 4.65 -22.42
C ILE A 247 -2.01 3.45 -22.90
N VAL A 248 -2.57 2.28 -22.66
CA VAL A 248 -2.07 0.98 -23.11
C VAL A 248 -2.78 0.70 -24.44
N ASN A 249 -2.04 0.39 -25.50
CA ASN A 249 -2.66 -0.01 -26.77
C ASN A 249 -2.97 -1.52 -26.75
N LEU A 250 -3.70 -2.04 -27.73
CA LEU A 250 -4.01 -3.46 -27.81
C LEU A 250 -2.72 -4.31 -27.90
N ASP A 251 -1.69 -3.80 -28.55
CA ASP A 251 -0.39 -4.48 -28.72
C ASP A 251 0.31 -4.70 -27.38
N ASP A 252 0.26 -3.74 -26.47
CA ASP A 252 0.79 -3.86 -25.10
C ASP A 252 0.02 -4.94 -24.31
N ILE A 253 -1.30 -4.97 -24.44
CA ILE A 253 -2.15 -6.01 -23.80
C ILE A 253 -1.81 -7.40 -24.36
N GLN A 254 -1.64 -7.51 -25.67
CA GLN A 254 -1.20 -8.75 -26.32
C GLN A 254 0.23 -9.11 -25.93
N CYS A 255 1.12 -8.15 -25.72
CA CYS A 255 2.48 -8.37 -25.22
C CYS A 255 2.45 -8.95 -23.80
N ILE A 256 1.66 -8.37 -22.90
CA ILE A 256 1.46 -8.90 -21.53
C ILE A 256 0.94 -10.34 -21.58
N ALA A 257 0.03 -10.64 -22.52
CA ALA A 257 -0.47 -11.99 -22.67
C ALA A 257 0.64 -12.96 -23.11
N ARG A 258 1.44 -12.58 -24.11
CA ARG A 258 2.57 -13.38 -24.62
C ARG A 258 3.64 -13.61 -23.57
N GLU A 259 4.03 -12.58 -22.82
CA GLU A 259 5.01 -12.69 -21.72
C GLU A 259 4.56 -13.67 -20.63
N ARG A 260 3.24 -13.83 -20.45
CA ARG A 260 2.66 -14.78 -19.48
C ARG A 260 2.34 -16.14 -20.10
N GLY A 261 2.88 -16.42 -21.28
CA GLY A 261 2.64 -17.65 -22.01
C GLY A 261 1.16 -17.80 -22.34
N GLY A 262 0.58 -16.82 -23.01
CA GLY A 262 -0.81 -16.86 -23.49
C GLY A 262 -1.09 -15.77 -24.52
N GLU A 263 -2.37 -15.57 -24.82
CA GLU A 263 -2.83 -14.68 -25.88
C GLU A 263 -4.07 -13.91 -25.43
N CYS A 264 -4.19 -12.66 -25.87
CA CYS A 264 -5.42 -11.89 -25.76
C CYS A 264 -6.23 -12.13 -27.03
N ILE A 265 -7.35 -12.84 -26.93
CA ILE A 265 -8.20 -13.23 -28.06
C ILE A 265 -9.06 -12.03 -28.53
N SER A 266 -9.29 -11.05 -27.65
CA SER A 266 -10.06 -9.87 -28.02
C SER A 266 -9.31 -8.99 -29.01
N GLU A 267 -10.01 -8.61 -30.10
CA GLU A 267 -9.50 -7.75 -31.16
C GLU A 267 -9.63 -6.25 -30.86
N ARG A 268 -10.34 -5.88 -29.79
CA ARG A 268 -10.61 -4.48 -29.43
C ARG A 268 -10.34 -4.24 -27.96
N TYR A 269 -9.50 -3.24 -27.67
CA TYR A 269 -9.26 -2.71 -26.33
C TYR A 269 -9.76 -1.27 -26.25
N THR A 270 -10.56 -0.97 -25.22
CA THR A 270 -11.09 0.38 -24.98
C THR A 270 -10.54 0.98 -23.69
N ASN A 271 -10.51 0.21 -22.60
CA ASN A 271 -10.03 0.64 -21.29
C ASN A 271 -9.73 -0.57 -20.36
N ASP A 272 -9.16 -0.29 -19.19
CA ASP A 272 -8.76 -1.30 -18.20
C ASP A 272 -9.90 -1.97 -17.40
N HIS A 273 -11.14 -1.52 -17.59
CA HIS A 273 -12.33 -1.99 -16.88
C HIS A 273 -13.26 -2.85 -17.75
N THR A 274 -13.13 -2.78 -19.07
CA THR A 274 -13.87 -3.65 -19.99
C THR A 274 -13.21 -5.03 -20.03
N LYS A 275 -14.00 -6.09 -19.90
CA LYS A 275 -13.48 -7.46 -19.99
C LYS A 275 -12.96 -7.75 -21.39
N LEU A 276 -11.80 -8.38 -21.45
CA LEU A 276 -11.28 -9.03 -22.65
C LEU A 276 -11.29 -10.54 -22.44
N SER A 277 -11.27 -11.27 -23.55
CA SER A 277 -11.12 -12.72 -23.58
C SER A 277 -9.66 -13.08 -23.76
N TRP A 278 -9.18 -13.98 -22.90
CA TRP A 278 -7.79 -14.40 -22.80
C TRP A 278 -7.68 -15.90 -22.99
N GLN A 279 -6.55 -16.35 -23.50
CA GLN A 279 -6.18 -17.75 -23.59
C GLN A 279 -4.80 -17.93 -22.96
N CYS A 280 -4.60 -18.98 -22.16
CA CYS A 280 -3.24 -19.34 -21.72
C CYS A 280 -2.65 -20.36 -22.69
N ARG A 281 -1.33 -20.59 -22.63
CA ARG A 281 -0.62 -21.56 -23.47
C ARG A 281 -1.15 -22.99 -23.38
N TYR A 282 -1.92 -23.32 -22.34
CA TYR A 282 -2.56 -24.64 -22.17
C TYR A 282 -3.95 -24.71 -22.81
N GLY A 283 -4.37 -23.63 -23.47
CA GLY A 283 -5.61 -23.53 -24.23
C GLY A 283 -6.82 -23.07 -23.42
N HIS A 284 -6.73 -22.90 -22.09
CA HIS A 284 -7.85 -22.44 -21.27
C HIS A 284 -8.25 -21.02 -21.65
N LYS A 285 -9.55 -20.80 -21.87
CA LYS A 285 -10.11 -19.50 -22.27
C LYS A 285 -10.91 -18.90 -21.12
N TRP A 286 -10.71 -17.62 -20.82
CA TRP A 286 -11.48 -16.92 -19.78
C TRP A 286 -11.63 -15.43 -20.06
N ASP A 287 -12.63 -14.80 -19.45
CA ASP A 287 -12.82 -13.35 -19.51
C ASP A 287 -12.30 -12.65 -18.26
N ALA A 288 -11.44 -11.65 -18.44
CA ALA A 288 -10.90 -10.83 -17.35
C ALA A 288 -10.66 -9.39 -17.80
N THR A 289 -10.65 -8.46 -16.84
CA THR A 289 -10.29 -7.08 -17.16
C THR A 289 -8.76 -6.94 -17.27
N PRO A 290 -8.26 -6.17 -18.24
CA PRO A 290 -6.82 -5.94 -18.39
C PRO A 290 -6.19 -5.30 -17.16
N GLY A 291 -6.92 -4.45 -16.42
CA GLY A 291 -6.46 -3.94 -15.12
C GLY A 291 -6.23 -5.06 -14.07
N SER A 292 -7.02 -6.13 -14.07
CA SER A 292 -6.77 -7.28 -13.19
C SER A 292 -5.55 -8.09 -13.62
N VAL A 293 -5.39 -8.28 -14.93
CA VAL A 293 -4.26 -9.00 -15.51
C VAL A 293 -2.95 -8.29 -15.16
N LYS A 294 -2.87 -6.97 -15.40
CA LYS A 294 -1.72 -6.13 -15.04
C LYS A 294 -1.32 -6.26 -13.57
N ARG A 295 -2.29 -6.35 -12.65
CA ARG A 295 -2.05 -6.53 -11.20
C ARG A 295 -1.59 -7.93 -10.79
N GLY A 296 -1.52 -8.89 -11.72
CA GLY A 296 -0.96 -10.23 -11.46
C GLY A 296 -1.97 -11.38 -11.53
N SER A 297 -3.26 -11.11 -11.72
CA SER A 297 -4.22 -12.19 -11.98
C SER A 297 -4.00 -12.80 -13.37
N TRP A 298 -4.16 -14.11 -13.52
CA TRP A 298 -4.01 -14.80 -14.81
C TRP A 298 -5.06 -15.89 -14.97
N CYS A 299 -4.74 -16.97 -15.68
CA CYS A 299 -5.63 -18.08 -15.95
C CYS A 299 -6.20 -18.67 -14.65
N PRO A 300 -7.52 -18.62 -14.44
CA PRO A 300 -8.15 -19.11 -13.21
C PRO A 300 -7.92 -20.62 -13.07
N GLU A 301 -7.98 -21.35 -14.17
CA GLU A 301 -7.73 -22.80 -14.20
C GLU A 301 -6.28 -23.16 -13.85
N CYS A 302 -5.29 -22.42 -14.34
CA CYS A 302 -3.90 -22.69 -13.97
C CYS A 302 -3.56 -22.26 -12.54
N SER A 303 -4.31 -21.30 -12.00
CA SER A 303 -4.12 -20.81 -10.63
C SER A 303 -4.75 -21.70 -9.56
N THR A 304 -5.58 -22.70 -9.95
CA THR A 304 -6.17 -23.63 -9.00
C THR A 304 -5.13 -24.59 -8.42
N GLY A 305 -5.45 -25.17 -7.27
CA GLY A 305 -4.60 -26.16 -6.61
C GLY A 305 -4.30 -27.32 -7.57
N LEU A 306 -3.08 -27.86 -7.48
CA LEU A 306 -2.65 -28.97 -8.34
C LEU A 306 -3.63 -30.16 -8.28
N GLY A 307 -4.13 -30.49 -7.09
CA GLY A 307 -5.09 -31.60 -6.93
C GLY A 307 -6.37 -31.40 -7.73
N GLU A 308 -6.96 -30.19 -7.71
CA GLU A 308 -8.15 -29.87 -8.50
C GLU A 308 -7.87 -30.01 -10.01
N ARG A 309 -6.70 -29.56 -10.48
CA ARG A 309 -6.30 -29.70 -11.90
C ARG A 309 -6.09 -31.15 -12.30
N LEU A 310 -5.49 -31.96 -11.43
CA LEU A 310 -5.30 -33.39 -11.67
C LEU A 310 -6.66 -34.10 -11.73
N CYS A 311 -7.55 -33.85 -10.76
CA CYS A 311 -8.92 -34.37 -10.79
C CYS A 311 -9.61 -34.04 -12.10
N ARG A 312 -9.64 -32.76 -12.49
CA ARG A 312 -10.27 -32.32 -13.75
C ARG A 312 -9.72 -33.07 -14.96
N ALA A 313 -8.40 -33.17 -15.10
CA ALA A 313 -7.77 -33.87 -16.21
C ALA A 313 -8.19 -35.35 -16.29
N PHE A 314 -8.27 -36.05 -15.16
CA PHE A 314 -8.77 -37.43 -15.13
C PHE A 314 -10.22 -37.51 -15.57
N PHE A 315 -11.12 -36.70 -14.98
CA PHE A 315 -12.54 -36.69 -15.35
C PHE A 315 -12.75 -36.37 -16.83
N GLU A 316 -12.13 -35.32 -17.36
CA GLU A 316 -12.26 -34.96 -18.77
C GLU A 316 -11.75 -36.08 -19.70
N SER A 317 -10.67 -36.76 -19.32
CA SER A 317 -10.14 -37.87 -20.12
C SER A 317 -11.03 -39.11 -20.12
N LEU A 318 -11.62 -39.45 -18.96
CA LEU A 318 -12.46 -40.62 -18.76
C LEU A 318 -13.86 -40.46 -19.38
N PHE A 319 -14.42 -39.25 -19.29
CA PHE A 319 -15.77 -38.94 -19.75
C PHE A 319 -15.83 -38.30 -21.14
N LYS A 320 -14.68 -37.91 -21.72
CA LYS A 320 -14.59 -37.18 -23.00
C LYS A 320 -15.48 -35.93 -23.03
N ALA A 321 -15.61 -35.27 -21.88
CA ALA A 321 -16.48 -34.12 -21.67
C ALA A 321 -15.81 -33.09 -20.77
N ASP A 322 -16.21 -31.82 -20.89
CA ASP A 322 -15.67 -30.73 -20.07
C ASP A 322 -16.17 -30.82 -18.61
N PHE A 323 -15.27 -30.59 -17.65
CA PHE A 323 -15.60 -30.51 -16.21
C PHE A 323 -15.06 -29.21 -15.61
N SER A 324 -15.57 -28.10 -16.12
CA SER A 324 -15.25 -26.77 -15.60
C SER A 324 -15.86 -26.51 -14.22
N ARG A 325 -15.22 -25.59 -13.49
CA ARG A 325 -15.73 -25.10 -12.19
C ARG A 325 -17.07 -24.38 -12.42
N ALA A 326 -18.10 -24.75 -11.66
CA ALA A 326 -19.44 -24.22 -11.86
C ALA A 326 -20.04 -23.60 -10.59
N TYR A 327 -20.92 -22.62 -10.80
CA TYR A 327 -21.80 -22.03 -9.77
C TYR A 327 -23.27 -22.21 -10.20
N PRO A 328 -23.83 -23.44 -10.15
CA PRO A 328 -25.18 -23.69 -10.60
C PRO A 328 -26.20 -22.78 -9.91
N THR A 329 -27.25 -22.37 -10.61
CA THR A 329 -28.25 -21.42 -10.09
C THR A 329 -29.00 -21.94 -8.87
N TRP A 330 -29.14 -23.28 -8.77
CA TRP A 330 -29.74 -24.02 -7.67
C TRP A 330 -28.79 -24.23 -6.48
N MET A 331 -27.48 -24.02 -6.64
CA MET A 331 -26.47 -24.25 -5.61
C MET A 331 -26.31 -23.01 -4.70
N LYS A 332 -27.32 -22.75 -3.85
CA LYS A 332 -27.39 -21.57 -2.96
C LYS A 332 -27.83 -21.95 -1.53
N LEU A 333 -27.25 -21.27 -0.54
CA LEU A 333 -27.68 -21.35 0.87
C LEU A 333 -28.60 -20.18 1.20
N GLY A 334 -29.90 -20.42 1.38
CA GLY A 334 -30.88 -19.58 2.09
C GLY A 334 -30.80 -18.05 1.92
N GLY A 335 -30.19 -17.55 0.84
CA GLY A 335 -29.66 -16.19 0.72
C GLY A 335 -28.69 -16.03 -0.47
N ARG A 336 -28.01 -14.87 -0.58
CA ARG A 336 -27.14 -14.50 -1.73
C ARG A 336 -25.83 -15.27 -1.86
N ARG A 337 -25.51 -16.19 -0.93
CA ARG A 337 -24.24 -16.93 -0.94
C ARG A 337 -24.32 -18.12 -1.90
N LYS A 338 -23.64 -18.00 -3.04
CA LYS A 338 -23.47 -19.08 -4.03
C LYS A 338 -22.42 -20.07 -3.54
N LEU A 339 -22.74 -21.36 -3.60
CA LEU A 339 -21.76 -22.44 -3.44
C LEU A 339 -21.22 -22.81 -4.83
N GLN A 340 -20.07 -23.48 -4.87
CA GLN A 340 -19.39 -23.88 -6.10
C GLN A 340 -19.13 -25.37 -6.10
N LEU A 341 -19.04 -25.94 -7.31
CA LEU A 341 -18.51 -27.27 -7.59
C LEU A 341 -17.15 -27.13 -8.28
N ASP A 342 -16.17 -27.95 -7.90
CA ASP A 342 -14.80 -27.89 -8.45
C ASP A 342 -14.73 -28.37 -9.91
N GLY A 343 -15.61 -29.30 -10.27
CA GLY A 343 -15.92 -29.64 -11.66
C GLY A 343 -17.36 -30.14 -11.79
N TYR A 344 -18.07 -29.67 -12.81
CA TYR A 344 -19.46 -30.06 -13.07
C TYR A 344 -19.73 -30.16 -14.56
N ASN A 345 -20.37 -31.25 -14.97
CA ASN A 345 -20.91 -31.40 -16.31
C ASN A 345 -22.44 -31.55 -16.23
N GLU A 346 -23.15 -30.55 -16.75
CA GLU A 346 -24.61 -30.50 -16.74
C GLU A 346 -25.23 -31.60 -17.61
N GLY A 347 -24.69 -31.85 -18.81
CA GLY A 347 -25.21 -32.85 -19.74
C GLY A 347 -25.12 -34.29 -19.22
N LEU A 348 -24.08 -34.60 -18.43
CA LEU A 348 -23.92 -35.91 -17.81
C LEU A 348 -24.59 -36.01 -16.42
N GLY A 349 -24.92 -34.88 -15.80
CA GLY A 349 -25.40 -34.83 -14.42
C GLY A 349 -24.36 -35.37 -13.43
N ILE A 350 -23.07 -35.04 -13.65
CA ILE A 350 -21.95 -35.52 -12.83
C ILE A 350 -21.16 -34.31 -12.32
N ALA A 351 -20.80 -34.34 -11.04
CA ALA A 351 -19.92 -33.35 -10.43
C ALA A 351 -18.81 -34.01 -9.62
N PHE A 352 -17.72 -33.29 -9.38
CA PHE A 352 -16.72 -33.67 -8.38
C PHE A 352 -16.32 -32.51 -7.47
N GLU A 353 -15.88 -32.86 -6.27
CA GLU A 353 -15.28 -31.95 -5.27
C GLU A 353 -13.91 -32.50 -4.84
N HIS A 354 -12.92 -31.62 -4.73
CA HIS A 354 -11.58 -31.98 -4.27
C HIS A 354 -11.40 -31.57 -2.81
N HIS A 355 -11.43 -32.54 -1.90
CA HIS A 355 -11.34 -32.27 -0.46
C HIS A 355 -9.90 -32.42 0.04
N GLY A 356 -9.31 -31.30 0.47
CA GLY A 356 -8.03 -31.29 1.19
C GLY A 356 -8.16 -31.80 2.63
N ARG A 357 -7.02 -32.10 3.28
CA ARG A 357 -6.93 -32.59 4.68
C ARG A 357 -7.77 -31.79 5.69
N TYR A 358 -7.98 -30.50 5.45
CA TYR A 358 -8.72 -29.58 6.33
C TYR A 358 -10.23 -29.82 6.38
N HIS A 359 -10.79 -30.68 5.52
CA HIS A 359 -12.16 -31.18 5.65
C HIS A 359 -12.30 -32.30 6.69
N PHE A 360 -11.17 -32.92 7.07
CA PHE A 360 -11.14 -34.11 7.92
C PHE A 360 -10.49 -33.85 9.29
N VAL A 361 -9.58 -32.86 9.40
CA VAL A 361 -8.84 -32.58 10.66
C VAL A 361 -8.84 -31.09 11.04
N VAL A 362 -8.73 -30.80 12.35
CA VAL A 362 -8.54 -29.45 12.89
C VAL A 362 -7.05 -29.09 12.80
N GLU A 363 -6.65 -28.48 11.70
CA GLU A 363 -5.26 -28.06 11.51
C GLU A 363 -5.18 -26.82 10.58
N GLY A 364 -4.20 -25.95 10.84
CA GLY A 364 -3.88 -24.82 9.96
C GLY A 364 -4.88 -23.65 9.98
N ARG A 365 -4.69 -22.71 9.04
CA ARG A 365 -5.40 -21.42 9.02
C ARG A 365 -6.90 -21.54 8.69
N TYR A 366 -7.30 -22.65 8.08
CA TYR A 366 -8.63 -22.86 7.51
C TYR A 366 -9.55 -23.70 8.41
N SER A 367 -9.01 -24.64 9.20
CA SER A 367 -9.75 -25.42 10.20
C SER A 367 -9.12 -25.17 11.57
N LYS A 368 -9.36 -23.98 12.13
CA LYS A 368 -8.65 -23.49 13.33
C LYS A 368 -9.16 -24.14 14.63
N ASP A 369 -10.42 -24.55 14.65
CA ASP A 369 -11.11 -25.12 15.78
C ASP A 369 -12.21 -26.11 15.33
N ALA A 370 -12.74 -26.89 16.28
CA ALA A 370 -13.78 -27.89 16.02
C ALA A 370 -15.07 -27.28 15.43
N THR A 371 -15.40 -26.04 15.79
CA THR A 371 -16.57 -25.32 15.27
C THR A 371 -16.41 -24.98 13.79
N ALA A 372 -15.22 -24.56 13.36
CA ALA A 372 -14.89 -24.28 11.98
C ALA A 372 -14.91 -25.55 11.11
N LEU A 373 -14.47 -26.69 11.67
CA LEU A 373 -14.57 -28.00 11.01
C LEU A 373 -16.03 -28.45 10.88
N ALA A 374 -16.82 -28.39 11.95
CA ALA A 374 -18.23 -28.76 11.93
C ALA A 374 -19.03 -27.92 10.92
N ARG A 375 -18.74 -26.61 10.83
CA ARG A 375 -19.35 -25.74 9.83
C ARG A 375 -18.99 -26.14 8.39
N ARG A 376 -17.75 -26.59 8.13
CA ARG A 376 -17.34 -27.06 6.81
C ARG A 376 -18.04 -28.37 6.45
N GLN A 377 -18.04 -29.34 7.37
CA GLN A 377 -18.75 -30.60 7.19
C GLN A 377 -20.25 -30.37 6.93
N GLN A 378 -20.88 -29.44 7.64
CA GLN A 378 -22.27 -29.05 7.38
C GLN A 378 -22.47 -28.48 5.98
N LEU A 379 -21.54 -27.66 5.48
CA LEU A 379 -21.60 -27.14 4.11
C LEU A 379 -21.44 -28.25 3.07
N ASP A 380 -20.55 -29.21 3.31
CA ASP A 380 -20.34 -30.37 2.44
C ASP A 380 -21.61 -31.23 2.37
N THR A 381 -22.25 -31.49 3.51
CA THR A 381 -23.56 -32.18 3.56
C THR A 381 -24.65 -31.43 2.80
N VAL A 382 -24.68 -30.09 2.90
CA VAL A 382 -25.63 -29.26 2.14
C VAL A 382 -25.35 -29.36 0.64
N LYS A 383 -24.08 -29.33 0.21
CA LYS A 383 -23.72 -29.51 -1.22
C LYS A 383 -24.17 -30.87 -1.74
N GLU A 384 -23.89 -31.93 -1.00
CA GLU A 384 -24.30 -33.30 -1.36
C GLU A 384 -25.81 -33.41 -1.50
N SER A 385 -26.56 -32.86 -0.53
CA SER A 385 -28.02 -32.85 -0.55
C SER A 385 -28.56 -32.11 -1.77
N LEU A 386 -28.03 -30.91 -2.06
CA LEU A 386 -28.43 -30.11 -3.23
C LEU A 386 -28.13 -30.84 -4.55
N CYS A 387 -26.97 -31.49 -4.66
CA CYS A 387 -26.66 -32.29 -5.84
C CYS A 387 -27.67 -33.42 -6.01
N ARG A 388 -27.98 -34.16 -4.93
CA ARG A 388 -28.95 -35.25 -4.95
C ARG A 388 -30.36 -34.80 -5.35
N THR A 389 -30.85 -33.69 -4.79
CA THR A 389 -32.17 -33.14 -5.13
C THR A 389 -32.26 -32.72 -6.59
N HIS A 390 -31.16 -32.29 -7.21
CA HIS A 390 -31.10 -31.88 -8.60
C HIS A 390 -30.62 -32.97 -9.56
N GLY A 391 -30.57 -34.24 -9.12
CA GLY A 391 -30.18 -35.37 -9.98
C GLY A 391 -28.70 -35.37 -10.38
N VAL A 392 -27.85 -34.64 -9.67
CA VAL A 392 -26.41 -34.58 -9.91
C VAL A 392 -25.70 -35.61 -9.03
N ARG A 393 -24.96 -36.51 -9.66
CA ARG A 393 -24.14 -37.52 -8.97
C ARG A 393 -22.78 -36.90 -8.62
N LEU A 394 -22.56 -36.68 -7.32
CA LEU A 394 -21.35 -36.03 -6.81
C LEU A 394 -20.29 -37.07 -6.40
N ILE A 395 -19.07 -36.91 -6.92
CA ILE A 395 -17.91 -37.72 -6.55
C ILE A 395 -16.94 -36.88 -5.72
N ILE A 396 -16.66 -37.31 -4.49
CA ILE A 396 -15.70 -36.64 -3.62
C ILE A 396 -14.33 -37.29 -3.82
N VAL A 397 -13.33 -36.50 -4.20
CA VAL A 397 -11.96 -36.96 -4.41
C VAL A 397 -11.06 -36.40 -3.28
N PRO A 398 -10.32 -37.26 -2.57
CA PRO A 398 -9.36 -36.85 -1.53
C PRO A 398 -8.20 -36.00 -2.07
N GLU A 399 -7.38 -35.44 -1.17
CA GLU A 399 -6.24 -34.60 -1.53
C GLU A 399 -5.22 -35.33 -2.42
N ILE A 400 -4.84 -34.73 -3.55
CA ILE A 400 -3.84 -35.26 -4.48
C ILE A 400 -2.63 -34.29 -4.48
N PRO A 401 -1.38 -34.77 -4.42
CA PRO A 401 -0.94 -36.17 -4.37
C PRO A 401 -0.76 -36.72 -2.94
N THR A 402 -1.11 -35.94 -1.92
CA THR A 402 -0.72 -36.18 -0.53
C THR A 402 -1.50 -37.31 0.15
N MET A 403 -2.80 -37.46 -0.14
CA MET A 403 -3.64 -38.55 0.37
C MET A 403 -3.89 -39.61 -0.70
N LEU A 404 -4.02 -39.19 -1.95
CA LEU A 404 -4.22 -40.07 -3.10
C LEU A 404 -3.07 -39.86 -4.11
N PRO A 405 -2.15 -40.83 -4.23
CA PRO A 405 -1.09 -40.81 -5.25
C PRO A 405 -1.67 -40.69 -6.66
N VAL A 406 -0.99 -39.95 -7.54
CA VAL A 406 -1.51 -39.58 -8.86
C VAL A 406 -1.80 -40.79 -9.75
N ASP A 407 -0.96 -41.82 -9.66
CA ASP A 407 -1.10 -43.09 -10.37
C ASP A 407 -2.34 -43.88 -9.93
N LYS A 408 -2.85 -43.64 -8.71
CA LYS A 408 -4.04 -44.29 -8.15
C LYS A 408 -5.34 -43.52 -8.35
N VAL A 409 -5.28 -42.29 -8.87
CA VAL A 409 -6.48 -41.46 -9.08
C VAL A 409 -7.46 -42.11 -10.05
N ARG A 410 -6.98 -42.73 -11.13
CA ARG A 410 -7.85 -43.41 -12.11
C ARG A 410 -8.66 -44.54 -11.46
N GLU A 411 -7.97 -45.47 -10.79
CA GLU A 411 -8.60 -46.60 -10.11
C GLU A 411 -9.66 -46.12 -9.11
N PHE A 412 -9.33 -45.07 -8.35
CA PHE A 412 -10.26 -44.48 -7.37
C PHE A 412 -11.51 -43.89 -8.03
N VAL A 413 -11.36 -43.09 -9.09
CA VAL A 413 -12.50 -42.47 -9.78
C VAL A 413 -13.40 -43.54 -10.39
N LEU A 414 -12.83 -44.58 -11.00
CA LEU A 414 -13.60 -45.69 -11.58
C LEU A 414 -14.39 -46.45 -10.51
N ALA A 415 -13.78 -46.76 -9.36
CA ALA A 415 -14.45 -47.42 -8.25
C ALA A 415 -15.63 -46.58 -7.73
N ARG A 416 -15.41 -45.27 -7.51
CA ARG A 416 -16.46 -44.35 -7.08
C ARG A 416 -17.57 -44.22 -8.11
N CYS A 417 -17.25 -44.12 -9.41
CA CYS A 417 -18.26 -44.09 -10.47
C CYS A 417 -19.15 -45.34 -10.44
N SER A 418 -18.56 -46.52 -10.25
CA SER A 418 -19.30 -47.77 -10.14
C SER A 418 -20.27 -47.77 -8.95
N GLU A 419 -19.84 -47.26 -7.79
CA GLU A 419 -20.67 -47.21 -6.57
C GLU A 419 -21.88 -46.28 -6.71
N VAL A 420 -21.74 -45.17 -7.44
CA VAL A 420 -22.87 -44.24 -7.74
C VAL A 420 -23.58 -44.55 -9.06
N GLY A 421 -23.32 -45.69 -9.70
CA GLY A 421 -24.01 -46.12 -10.92
C GLY A 421 -23.74 -45.23 -12.14
N ILE A 422 -22.51 -44.73 -12.28
CA ILE A 422 -22.05 -43.95 -13.43
C ILE A 422 -21.26 -44.85 -14.38
N THR A 423 -21.73 -44.96 -15.62
CA THR A 423 -20.95 -45.60 -16.70
C THR A 423 -19.89 -44.64 -17.22
N VAL A 424 -18.63 -45.09 -17.21
CA VAL A 424 -17.49 -44.32 -17.72
C VAL A 424 -17.26 -44.68 -19.19
N PRO A 425 -17.31 -43.72 -20.13
CA PRO A 425 -17.14 -43.96 -21.56
C PRO A 425 -15.80 -44.56 -21.97
N ASP A 426 -14.69 -44.10 -21.38
CA ASP A 426 -13.34 -44.57 -21.70
C ASP A 426 -12.54 -44.85 -20.41
N PRO A 427 -12.72 -46.02 -19.79
CA PRO A 427 -12.03 -46.37 -18.54
C PRO A 427 -10.49 -46.43 -18.67
N ASN A 428 -10.00 -46.69 -19.89
CA ASN A 428 -8.57 -46.83 -20.18
C ASN A 428 -7.98 -45.57 -20.82
N ALA A 429 -8.70 -44.44 -20.77
CA ALA A 429 -8.27 -43.19 -21.36
C ALA A 429 -6.85 -42.81 -20.91
N THR A 430 -5.98 -42.53 -21.88
CA THR A 430 -4.67 -41.93 -21.58
C THR A 430 -4.89 -40.48 -21.15
N THR A 431 -4.58 -40.19 -19.88
CA THR A 431 -4.75 -38.85 -19.32
C THR A 431 -3.50 -38.01 -19.57
N ASN A 432 -3.63 -36.93 -20.35
CA ASN A 432 -2.54 -35.99 -20.55
C ASN A 432 -2.38 -35.07 -19.33
N LEU A 433 -1.56 -35.49 -18.37
CA LEU A 433 -1.30 -34.73 -17.15
C LEU A 433 -0.40 -33.50 -17.37
N MET A 434 0.19 -33.30 -18.57
CA MET A 434 1.01 -32.12 -18.85
C MET A 434 0.21 -30.82 -18.68
N ARG A 435 -1.08 -30.82 -19.05
CA ARG A 435 -1.96 -29.65 -18.84
C ARG A 435 -2.20 -29.38 -17.34
N ALA A 436 -2.25 -30.43 -16.53
CA ALA A 436 -2.49 -30.34 -15.09
C ALA A 436 -1.25 -29.90 -14.28
N TYR A 437 -0.04 -30.27 -14.70
CA TYR A 437 1.18 -29.92 -13.96
C TYR A 437 1.70 -28.49 -14.22
N ALA A 438 1.20 -27.79 -15.25
CA ALA A 438 1.73 -26.50 -15.72
C ALA A 438 3.27 -26.52 -15.90
N PRO A 439 3.78 -27.20 -16.95
CA PRO A 439 5.20 -27.41 -17.22
C PRO A 439 6.06 -26.14 -17.22
N ASP A 440 5.49 -24.96 -17.39
CA ASP A 440 6.24 -23.69 -17.28
C ASP A 440 6.89 -23.48 -15.92
N TRP A 441 6.19 -23.88 -14.84
CA TRP A 441 6.79 -23.81 -13.53
C TRP A 441 7.93 -24.81 -13.42
N TRP A 442 7.75 -26.01 -13.96
CA TRP A 442 8.83 -26.98 -14.01
C TRP A 442 10.03 -26.45 -14.80
N ASN A 443 9.80 -25.91 -16.01
CA ASN A 443 10.82 -25.32 -16.86
C ASN A 443 11.51 -24.14 -16.16
N TYR A 444 10.74 -23.20 -15.61
CA TYR A 444 11.27 -22.07 -14.83
C TYR A 444 12.14 -22.53 -13.66
N TYR A 445 11.67 -23.50 -12.87
CA TYR A 445 12.42 -24.04 -11.73
C TYR A 445 13.62 -24.87 -12.18
N ASN A 446 13.54 -25.57 -13.32
CA ASN A 446 14.62 -26.35 -13.89
C ASN A 446 15.70 -25.46 -14.51
N GLU A 447 15.33 -24.43 -15.29
CA GLU A 447 16.24 -23.39 -15.79
C GLU A 447 16.95 -22.67 -14.64
N MET A 448 16.19 -22.33 -13.59
CA MET A 448 16.75 -21.74 -12.38
C MET A 448 17.70 -22.71 -11.65
N ALA A 449 17.41 -24.01 -11.65
CA ALA A 449 18.29 -25.02 -11.10
C ALA A 449 19.59 -25.15 -11.92
N ILE A 450 19.48 -25.15 -13.25
CA ILE A 450 20.60 -25.16 -14.19
C ILE A 450 21.48 -23.92 -13.98
N ALA A 451 20.88 -22.73 -13.88
CA ALA A 451 21.58 -21.48 -13.62
C ALA A 451 22.35 -21.46 -12.28
N ARG A 452 21.94 -22.30 -11.31
CA ARG A 452 22.64 -22.49 -10.02
C ARG A 452 23.57 -23.70 -10.01
N GLY A 453 23.92 -24.23 -11.18
CA GLY A 453 24.80 -25.38 -11.32
C GLY A 453 24.15 -26.63 -10.75
N GLY A 454 22.94 -26.96 -11.17
CA GLY A 454 22.20 -28.13 -10.71
C GLY A 454 21.07 -28.49 -11.65
N ARG A 455 20.15 -29.36 -11.21
CA ARG A 455 18.98 -29.78 -12.00
C ARG A 455 17.78 -30.03 -11.10
N LEU A 456 16.58 -29.87 -11.66
CA LEU A 456 15.35 -30.33 -11.03
C LEU A 456 15.11 -31.79 -11.47
N LEU A 457 15.24 -32.74 -10.53
CA LEU A 457 15.14 -34.18 -10.84
C LEU A 457 13.69 -34.68 -10.84
N SER A 458 12.82 -34.08 -10.04
CA SER A 458 11.39 -34.39 -10.10
C SER A 458 10.87 -34.15 -11.50
N LYS A 459 10.25 -35.14 -12.16
CA LYS A 459 9.81 -35.03 -13.56
C LYS A 459 8.69 -34.02 -13.79
N HIS A 460 7.94 -33.68 -12.75
CA HIS A 460 6.78 -32.79 -12.82
C HIS A 460 6.75 -31.80 -11.67
N TYR A 461 6.27 -30.58 -11.93
CA TYR A 461 6.06 -29.56 -10.91
C TYR A 461 4.78 -29.86 -10.12
N MET A 462 4.91 -30.02 -8.81
CA MET A 462 3.86 -30.47 -7.90
C MET A 462 3.35 -29.34 -6.99
N GLY A 463 3.60 -28.09 -7.36
CA GLY A 463 3.22 -26.90 -6.59
C GLY A 463 4.35 -26.33 -5.71
N ALA A 464 4.23 -25.05 -5.36
CA ALA A 464 5.30 -24.28 -4.70
C ALA A 464 5.57 -24.68 -3.25
N GLY A 465 4.61 -25.35 -2.60
CA GLY A 465 4.69 -25.84 -1.22
C GLY A 465 4.99 -27.33 -1.10
N THR A 466 5.08 -28.06 -2.22
CA THR A 466 5.41 -29.48 -2.25
C THR A 466 6.91 -29.65 -2.42
N LYS A 467 7.51 -30.66 -1.78
CA LYS A 467 8.93 -30.94 -1.96
C LYS A 467 9.19 -31.51 -3.35
N HIS A 468 10.24 -31.00 -3.97
CA HIS A 468 10.82 -31.51 -5.21
C HIS A 468 12.22 -32.02 -4.93
N GLN A 469 12.68 -32.98 -5.73
CA GLN A 469 14.06 -33.45 -5.73
C GLN A 469 14.90 -32.57 -6.64
N TRP A 470 16.00 -32.06 -6.10
CA TRP A 470 16.96 -31.21 -6.78
C TRP A 470 18.33 -31.88 -6.73
N SER A 471 19.16 -31.60 -7.72
CA SER A 471 20.59 -31.94 -7.68
C SER A 471 21.46 -30.71 -7.90
N CYS A 472 22.71 -30.77 -7.42
CA CYS A 472 23.73 -29.76 -7.69
C CYS A 472 24.88 -30.36 -8.50
N MET A 473 25.83 -29.50 -8.88
CA MET A 473 27.00 -29.85 -9.69
C MET A 473 27.92 -30.86 -8.97
N GLU A 474 27.98 -30.81 -7.64
CA GLU A 474 28.70 -31.78 -6.80
C GLU A 474 27.99 -33.14 -6.67
N GLY A 475 26.86 -33.33 -7.37
CA GLY A 475 26.12 -34.59 -7.38
C GLY A 475 25.17 -34.82 -6.19
N HIS A 476 25.10 -33.90 -5.22
CA HIS A 476 24.19 -34.05 -4.09
C HIS A 476 22.73 -33.94 -4.53
N ILE A 477 21.90 -34.87 -4.07
CA ILE A 477 20.45 -34.88 -4.28
C ILE A 477 19.75 -34.51 -2.97
N TRP A 478 18.80 -33.58 -3.01
CA TRP A 478 18.03 -33.20 -1.82
C TRP A 478 16.58 -32.86 -2.16
N GLU A 479 15.73 -32.87 -1.14
CA GLU A 479 14.35 -32.44 -1.25
C GLU A 479 14.15 -31.03 -0.70
N SER A 480 13.53 -30.15 -1.49
CA SER A 480 13.14 -28.80 -1.04
C SER A 480 11.93 -28.29 -1.80
N VAL A 481 11.22 -27.34 -1.21
CA VAL A 481 10.09 -26.69 -1.85
C VAL A 481 10.58 -25.61 -2.84
N PRO A 482 9.99 -25.50 -4.05
CA PRO A 482 10.43 -24.53 -5.07
C PRO A 482 10.48 -23.08 -4.60
N ASN A 483 9.56 -22.66 -3.72
CA ASN A 483 9.55 -21.32 -3.16
C ASN A 483 10.80 -21.01 -2.31
N SER A 484 11.34 -22.00 -1.57
CA SER A 484 12.57 -21.83 -0.78
C SER A 484 13.79 -21.70 -1.69
N ILE A 485 13.81 -22.46 -2.78
CA ILE A 485 14.84 -22.36 -3.81
C ILE A 485 14.83 -20.99 -4.49
N GLN A 486 13.64 -20.50 -4.83
CA GLN A 486 13.45 -19.17 -5.42
C GLN A 486 13.91 -18.04 -4.48
N GLN A 487 13.70 -18.19 -3.18
CA GLN A 487 14.14 -17.26 -2.14
C GLN A 487 15.66 -17.34 -1.83
N GLY A 488 16.41 -18.17 -2.56
CA GLY A 488 17.87 -18.23 -2.51
C GLY A 488 18.46 -19.37 -1.66
N THR A 489 17.61 -20.26 -1.12
CA THR A 489 18.11 -21.50 -0.51
C THR A 489 18.60 -22.44 -1.61
N TRP A 490 19.75 -23.09 -1.42
CA TRP A 490 20.26 -24.07 -2.39
C TRP A 490 20.72 -25.34 -1.67
N CYS A 491 21.55 -26.15 -2.35
CA CYS A 491 22.05 -27.42 -1.85
C CYS A 491 22.55 -27.31 -0.40
N PRO A 492 21.90 -27.98 0.57
CA PRO A 492 22.27 -27.89 1.98
C PRO A 492 23.65 -28.51 2.24
N PHE A 493 24.07 -29.45 1.41
CA PHE A 493 25.37 -30.11 1.47
C PHE A 493 26.48 -29.20 0.94
N CYS A 494 26.27 -28.49 -0.18
CA CYS A 494 27.24 -27.50 -0.70
C CYS A 494 27.28 -26.21 0.12
N ARG A 495 26.21 -25.84 0.83
CA ARG A 495 26.21 -24.65 1.71
C ARG A 495 27.27 -24.73 2.83
N GLY A 496 27.76 -25.94 3.13
CA GLY A 496 28.88 -26.19 4.04
C GLY A 496 30.22 -26.55 3.35
N ILE A 497 30.25 -26.61 2.00
CA ILE A 497 31.40 -27.07 1.22
C ILE A 497 31.69 -26.03 0.13
N ARG A 498 32.67 -25.15 0.36
CA ARG A 498 33.37 -24.48 -0.74
C ARG A 498 34.44 -25.46 -1.24
N ILE A 499 34.20 -25.99 -2.44
CA ILE A 499 35.12 -26.59 -3.42
C ILE A 499 36.29 -27.40 -2.81
N LEU A 500 36.25 -28.72 -2.99
CA LEU A 500 37.41 -29.60 -2.91
C LEU A 500 38.12 -29.57 -4.27
N ASP A 501 39.41 -29.28 -4.31
CA ASP A 501 40.38 -30.33 -4.62
C ASP A 501 41.78 -29.96 -4.07
N GLU A 502 42.57 -30.96 -3.68
CA GLU A 502 43.95 -30.96 -3.11
C GLU A 502 44.19 -30.80 -1.58
N THR A 503 43.26 -30.34 -0.74
CA THR A 503 43.65 -29.84 0.62
C THR A 503 43.47 -30.78 1.83
N LYS A 504 43.62 -32.11 1.72
CA LYS A 504 43.66 -32.96 2.93
C LYS A 504 45.00 -32.86 3.67
N VAL A 505 46.11 -32.74 2.93
CA VAL A 505 47.46 -32.62 3.49
C VAL A 505 47.74 -31.21 4.03
N THR A 506 47.29 -30.17 3.32
CA THR A 506 47.52 -28.78 3.71
C THR A 506 46.76 -28.38 4.98
N ARG A 507 45.56 -28.93 5.21
CA ARG A 507 44.79 -28.60 6.43
C ARG A 507 45.37 -29.18 7.71
N LEU A 508 45.95 -30.38 7.68
CA LEU A 508 46.68 -30.89 8.85
C LEU A 508 47.92 -30.05 9.16
N ALA A 509 48.63 -29.61 8.12
CA ALA A 509 49.75 -28.68 8.26
C ALA A 509 49.31 -27.34 8.87
N GLU A 510 48.21 -26.75 8.41
CA GLU A 510 47.65 -25.51 8.96
C GLU A 510 47.26 -25.66 10.45
N LEU A 511 46.61 -26.78 10.83
CA LEU A 511 46.28 -27.02 12.25
C LEU A 511 47.52 -27.20 13.11
N ALA A 512 48.58 -27.82 12.58
CA ALA A 512 49.86 -27.94 13.24
C ALA A 512 50.55 -26.57 13.41
N GLU A 513 50.53 -25.71 12.39
CA GLU A 513 51.07 -24.35 12.49
C GLU A 513 50.32 -23.49 13.52
N ILE A 514 48.99 -23.55 13.54
CA ILE A 514 48.17 -22.81 14.52
C ILE A 514 48.47 -23.30 15.95
N ALA A 515 48.65 -24.61 16.13
CA ALA A 515 49.03 -25.16 17.41
C ALA A 515 50.43 -24.69 17.84
N ASN A 516 51.40 -24.74 16.93
CA ASN A 516 52.77 -24.28 17.16
C ASN A 516 52.82 -22.80 17.52
N ALA A 517 52.07 -21.95 16.81
CA ALA A 517 51.96 -20.51 17.09
C ALA A 517 51.40 -20.22 18.50
N ARG A 518 50.60 -21.15 19.05
CA ARG A 518 50.06 -21.08 20.41
C ARG A 518 50.89 -21.87 21.43
N GLY A 519 52.09 -22.29 21.03
CA GLY A 519 53.05 -23.01 21.86
C GLY A 519 52.65 -24.45 22.16
N GLY A 520 51.90 -25.11 21.29
CA GLY A 520 51.45 -26.49 21.47
C GLY A 520 51.48 -27.29 20.17
N LYS A 521 50.83 -28.45 20.13
CA LYS A 521 50.81 -29.36 18.98
C LYS A 521 49.39 -29.84 18.67
N CYS A 522 49.09 -30.03 17.39
CA CYS A 522 47.91 -30.78 16.96
C CYS A 522 48.31 -32.25 16.83
N LEU A 523 47.55 -33.16 17.44
CA LEU A 523 47.83 -34.61 17.44
C LEU A 523 46.97 -35.36 16.40
N ALA A 524 46.24 -34.64 15.55
CA ALA A 524 45.42 -35.23 14.51
C ALA A 524 46.28 -35.83 13.39
N THR A 525 46.03 -37.08 13.02
CA THR A 525 46.65 -37.74 11.86
C THR A 525 45.78 -37.67 10.61
N GLU A 526 44.49 -37.37 10.75
CA GLU A 526 43.54 -37.20 9.65
C GLU A 526 42.62 -36.00 9.90
N TYR A 527 42.33 -35.23 8.85
CA TYR A 527 41.36 -34.12 8.91
C TYR A 527 40.04 -34.53 8.24
N VAL A 528 38.98 -34.67 9.06
CA VAL A 528 37.63 -35.00 8.60
C VAL A 528 36.82 -33.72 8.31
N SER A 529 36.73 -32.81 9.28
CA SER A 529 36.02 -31.51 9.11
C SER A 529 36.37 -30.51 10.22
N CYS A 530 36.01 -29.24 10.05
CA CYS A 530 36.24 -28.19 11.06
C CYS A 530 35.32 -28.30 12.28
N ASN A 531 34.30 -29.17 12.22
CA ASN A 531 33.35 -29.43 13.30
C ASN A 531 33.59 -30.80 13.98
N THR A 532 34.53 -31.60 13.49
CA THR A 532 34.95 -32.84 14.13
C THR A 532 35.98 -32.52 15.21
N LYS A 533 35.85 -33.10 16.40
CA LYS A 533 36.83 -32.91 17.47
C LYS A 533 38.16 -33.56 17.06
N VAL A 534 39.25 -32.88 17.37
CA VAL A 534 40.61 -33.42 17.25
C VAL A 534 41.38 -33.15 18.53
N SER A 535 42.45 -33.91 18.74
CA SER A 535 43.28 -33.83 19.94
C SER A 535 44.37 -32.76 19.81
N TRP A 536 44.55 -31.97 20.87
CA TRP A 536 45.50 -30.86 20.97
C TRP A 536 46.35 -31.01 22.22
N GLN A 537 47.59 -30.55 22.18
CA GLN A 537 48.52 -30.54 23.31
C GLN A 537 49.09 -29.13 23.51
N CYS A 538 49.22 -28.64 24.74
CA CYS A 538 49.84 -27.33 25.02
C CYS A 538 51.32 -27.46 25.42
N ARG A 539 52.02 -26.32 25.58
CA ARG A 539 53.44 -26.27 26.02
C ARG A 539 53.72 -27.00 27.33
N VAL A 540 52.72 -27.04 28.22
CA VAL A 540 52.83 -27.66 29.55
C VAL A 540 52.52 -29.17 29.48
N GLY A 541 52.16 -29.69 28.30
CA GLY A 541 51.87 -31.11 28.08
C GLY A 541 50.42 -31.52 28.30
N HIS A 542 49.50 -30.59 28.60
CA HIS A 542 48.09 -30.94 28.74
C HIS A 542 47.47 -31.26 27.38
N GLU A 543 46.74 -32.38 27.33
CA GLU A 543 46.02 -32.83 26.13
C GLU A 543 44.51 -32.64 26.29
N TRP A 544 43.84 -32.20 25.23
CA TRP A 544 42.38 -32.07 25.22
C TRP A 544 41.80 -32.21 23.82
N GLU A 545 40.53 -32.57 23.74
CA GLU A 545 39.77 -32.62 22.49
C GLU A 545 38.96 -31.36 22.26
N ALA A 546 39.12 -30.75 21.09
CA ALA A 546 38.32 -29.62 20.66
C ALA A 546 38.19 -29.59 19.14
N THR A 547 37.13 -28.96 18.63
CA THR A 547 36.98 -28.77 17.19
C THR A 547 37.94 -27.69 16.68
N PRO A 548 38.53 -27.84 15.47
CA PRO A 548 39.38 -26.82 14.87
C PRO A 548 38.75 -25.43 14.85
N ARG A 549 37.45 -25.35 14.54
CA ARG A 549 36.68 -24.10 14.57
C ARG A 549 36.71 -23.42 15.95
N ASN A 550 36.50 -24.18 17.03
CA ASN A 550 36.48 -23.64 18.38
C ASN A 550 37.86 -23.18 18.84
N VAL A 551 38.91 -23.90 18.43
CA VAL A 551 40.29 -23.53 18.75
C VAL A 551 40.69 -22.25 18.02
N ILE A 552 40.35 -22.11 16.73
CA ILE A 552 40.65 -20.92 15.94
C ILE A 552 39.89 -19.70 16.46
N ALA A 553 38.59 -19.83 16.73
CA ALA A 553 37.73 -18.71 17.10
C ALA A 553 37.90 -18.24 18.56
N ASN A 554 38.28 -19.12 19.49
CA ASN A 554 38.41 -18.75 20.90
C ASN A 554 39.81 -18.24 21.25
N SER A 555 39.85 -17.22 22.11
CA SER A 555 41.09 -16.62 22.63
C SER A 555 41.72 -17.44 23.77
N SER A 556 41.01 -18.43 24.30
CA SER A 556 41.52 -19.40 25.29
C SER A 556 42.03 -20.65 24.59
N TRP A 557 43.34 -20.90 24.68
CA TRP A 557 44.02 -22.04 24.04
C TRP A 557 43.82 -23.36 24.78
N CYS A 558 44.41 -23.51 25.97
CA CYS A 558 44.35 -24.75 26.77
C CYS A 558 43.42 -24.56 27.98
N PRO A 559 42.36 -25.39 28.14
CA PRO A 559 41.40 -25.23 29.24
C PRO A 559 42.04 -25.42 30.62
N TYR A 560 43.02 -26.33 30.74
CA TYR A 560 43.74 -26.60 31.98
C TYR A 560 44.67 -25.44 32.38
N CYS A 561 45.47 -24.92 31.44
CA CYS A 561 46.32 -23.75 31.70
C CYS A 561 45.50 -22.50 32.00
N TRP A 562 44.33 -22.36 31.37
CA TRP A 562 43.42 -21.26 31.64
C TRP A 562 42.81 -21.34 33.05
N GLN A 563 42.42 -22.54 33.50
CA GLN A 563 41.94 -22.75 34.88
C GLN A 563 43.03 -22.45 35.93
N ALA A 564 44.27 -22.91 35.72
CA ALA A 564 45.39 -22.62 36.64
C ALA A 564 45.67 -21.12 36.79
N ARG A 565 45.64 -20.35 35.68
CA ARG A 565 45.77 -18.87 35.69
C ARG A 565 44.63 -18.17 36.43
N ARG A 566 43.43 -18.76 36.40
CA ARG A 566 42.24 -18.22 37.06
C ARG A 566 42.27 -18.46 38.59
N GLY A 567 42.92 -19.53 39.04
CA GLY A 567 43.18 -19.81 40.46
C GLY A 567 44.17 -18.84 41.11
N LEU A 568 45.28 -18.51 40.42
CA LEU A 568 46.29 -17.56 40.92
C LEU A 568 45.74 -16.13 41.12
N ARG A 569 44.78 -15.68 40.30
CA ARG A 569 44.13 -14.36 40.46
C ARG A 569 43.20 -14.26 41.67
N LYS A 570 42.80 -15.37 42.30
CA LYS A 570 41.99 -15.36 43.53
C LYS A 570 42.85 -15.33 44.81
N GLY A 571 44.14 -15.66 44.75
CA GLY A 571 45.07 -15.65 45.90
C GLY A 571 45.84 -14.35 46.14
N GLN A 572 45.68 -13.33 45.29
CA GLN A 572 46.24 -11.97 45.51
C GLN A 572 45.16 -10.95 45.94
N ARG A 573 44.02 -11.44 46.45
CA ARG A 573 42.96 -10.64 47.09
C ARG A 573 42.50 -11.29 48.40
N SER A 574 43.45 -11.76 49.19
CA SER A 574 43.30 -12.15 50.58
C SER A 574 44.34 -11.44 51.40
#